data_AF-A0A968ZPT3-F1
#
_entry.id   AF-A0A968ZPT3-F1
#
_cell.length_a   1.000
_cell.length_b   1.000
_cell.length_c   1.000
_cell.angle_alpha   90.00
_cell.angle_beta   90.00
_cell.angle_gamma   90.00
#
_symmetry.space_group_name_H-M   'P 1'
#
loop_
_entity.id
_entity.type
_entity.pdbx_description
1 polymer ?
#
loop_
_entity_poly.entity_id
_entity_poly.type
_entity_poly.pdbx_seq_one_letter_code
_entity_poly.pdbx_strand_id
1 'polypeptide(L)'
;KKGRDTLVVIDDSIVRGTTLEKSILTMLDRLEPKKIVIVSSAPQIRYPDCYGIDMSKFGEFVAFRAALELLRDVGKEYIIDEVYEKCLTHQGQREVPNFVKEIYAPFSHDDLSLKVADIITPKHLKAQVQVVYQTVSNLHRACPHHLGDWYFTGDYPTPGGNRIVNKAYVNYMEGRLVRAY
;
A
#
# COMPACT_ATOMS: atom_id res chain seq x y z
N LYS A 1 0.02 -32.31 4.90
CA LYS A 1 1.38 -32.88 5.03
C LYS A 1 2.45 -31.80 4.87
N LYS A 2 3.48 -31.85 5.72
CA LYS A 2 4.70 -31.04 5.64
C LYS A 2 5.28 -31.04 4.23
N GLY A 3 5.73 -29.87 3.77
CA GLY A 3 6.31 -29.64 2.44
C GLY A 3 5.34 -29.84 1.26
N ARG A 4 4.05 -30.07 1.50
CA ARG A 4 3.05 -30.29 0.45
C ARG A 4 1.86 -29.34 0.55
N ASP A 5 1.38 -29.10 1.76
CA ASP A 5 0.17 -28.30 1.95
C ASP A 5 0.42 -26.82 1.69
N THR A 6 -0.62 -26.15 1.25
CA THR A 6 -0.68 -24.69 1.13
C THR A 6 -1.60 -24.17 2.21
N LEU A 7 -1.12 -23.23 3.02
CA LEU A 7 -1.94 -22.52 4.00
C LEU A 7 -2.53 -21.28 3.34
N VAL A 8 -3.83 -21.09 3.51
CA VAL A 8 -4.52 -19.86 3.09
C VAL A 8 -5.01 -19.17 4.35
N VAL A 9 -4.56 -17.93 4.55
CA VAL A 9 -4.92 -17.11 5.71
C VAL A 9 -5.64 -15.87 5.20
N ILE A 10 -6.81 -15.60 5.77
CA ILE A 10 -7.61 -14.44 5.42
C ILE A 10 -7.45 -13.42 6.53
N ASP A 11 -7.13 -12.19 6.14
CA ASP A 11 -7.04 -11.04 7.04
C ASP A 11 -7.94 -9.91 6.51
N ASP A 12 -8.33 -8.99 7.39
CA ASP A 12 -9.21 -7.90 7.00
C ASP A 12 -8.50 -6.94 6.02
N SER A 13 -7.29 -6.52 6.36
CA SER A 13 -6.47 -5.59 5.60
C SER A 13 -4.98 -5.72 5.94
N ILE A 14 -4.13 -5.36 4.98
CA ILE A 14 -2.68 -5.29 5.19
C ILE A 14 -2.25 -3.82 5.08
N VAL A 15 -2.06 -3.17 6.24
CA VAL A 15 -1.63 -1.76 6.30
C VAL A 15 -0.11 -1.64 6.32
N ARG A 16 0.53 -2.07 7.42
CA ARG A 16 1.97 -1.89 7.65
C ARG A 16 2.82 -3.07 7.22
N GLY A 17 2.22 -4.25 7.15
CA GLY A 17 2.91 -5.52 6.89
C GLY A 17 3.76 -6.05 8.04
N THR A 18 4.11 -5.22 9.03
CA THR A 18 5.02 -5.57 10.14
C THR A 18 4.49 -6.66 11.06
N THR A 19 3.18 -6.74 11.30
CA THR A 19 2.57 -7.82 12.10
C THR A 19 2.68 -9.17 11.40
N LEU A 20 2.40 -9.20 10.09
CA LEU A 20 2.52 -10.41 9.27
C LEU A 20 3.99 -10.86 9.19
N GLU A 21 4.89 -9.91 8.94
CA GLU A 21 6.34 -10.11 8.89
C GLU A 21 6.89 -10.69 10.20
N LYS A 22 6.53 -10.12 11.35
CA LYS A 22 7.23 -10.44 12.61
C LYS A 22 6.69 -11.67 13.33
N SER A 23 5.39 -11.94 13.30
CA SER A 23 4.80 -12.98 14.14
C SER A 23 4.05 -14.05 13.34
N ILE A 24 3.11 -13.66 12.48
CA ILE A 24 2.18 -14.62 11.88
C ILE A 24 2.88 -15.55 10.89
N LEU A 25 3.65 -15.00 9.94
CA LEU A 25 4.33 -15.80 8.92
C LEU A 25 5.34 -16.78 9.55
N THR A 26 6.12 -16.31 10.52
CA THR A 26 7.07 -17.15 11.27
C THR A 26 6.38 -18.27 12.04
N MET A 27 5.20 -18.01 12.64
CA MET A 27 4.42 -19.03 13.33
C MET A 27 3.88 -20.09 12.36
N LEU A 28 3.35 -19.65 11.22
CA LEU A 28 2.80 -20.55 10.19
C LEU A 28 3.88 -21.40 9.52
N ASP A 29 5.08 -20.86 9.31
CA ASP A 29 6.21 -21.58 8.70
C ASP A 29 6.67 -22.78 9.55
N ARG A 30 6.42 -22.77 10.88
CA ARG A 30 6.68 -23.92 11.77
C ARG A 30 5.85 -25.16 11.43
N LEU A 31 4.74 -24.98 10.72
CA LEU A 31 3.94 -26.09 10.20
C LEU A 31 4.58 -26.72 8.94
N GLU A 32 5.67 -26.14 8.46
CA GLU A 32 6.42 -26.50 7.25
C GLU A 32 5.49 -26.59 6.02
N PRO A 33 4.67 -25.56 5.72
CA PRO A 33 3.88 -25.58 4.50
C PRO A 33 4.78 -25.40 3.27
N LYS A 34 4.32 -25.87 2.11
CA LYS A 34 4.98 -25.56 0.84
C LYS A 34 4.85 -24.07 0.52
N LYS A 35 3.67 -23.52 0.80
CA LYS A 35 3.27 -22.16 0.44
C LYS A 35 2.30 -21.59 1.48
N ILE A 36 2.41 -20.30 1.73
CA ILE A 36 1.48 -19.51 2.53
C ILE A 36 0.88 -18.46 1.60
N VAL A 37 -0.44 -18.40 1.52
CA VAL A 37 -1.19 -17.40 0.77
C VAL A 37 -1.95 -16.54 1.76
N ILE A 38 -1.58 -15.26 1.85
CA ILE A 38 -2.31 -14.27 2.63
C ILE A 38 -3.34 -13.62 1.70
N VAL A 39 -4.60 -13.63 2.09
CA VAL A 39 -5.72 -13.03 1.36
C VAL A 39 -6.24 -11.85 2.17
N SER A 40 -6.04 -10.64 1.66
CA SER A 40 -6.60 -9.41 2.23
C SER A 40 -8.02 -9.22 1.69
N SER A 41 -8.99 -9.10 2.60
CA SER A 41 -10.38 -8.80 2.24
C SER A 41 -10.56 -7.36 1.74
N ALA A 42 -9.61 -6.47 2.03
CA ALA A 42 -9.53 -5.12 1.48
C ALA A 42 -8.57 -5.02 0.29
N PRO A 43 -8.76 -4.04 -0.63
CA PRO A 43 -7.73 -3.63 -1.58
C PRO A 43 -6.47 -3.10 -0.91
N GLN A 44 -5.42 -2.92 -1.72
CA GLN A 44 -4.16 -2.34 -1.28
C GLN A 44 -4.39 -0.91 -0.77
N ILE A 45 -4.07 -0.67 0.51
CA ILE A 45 -4.11 0.68 1.09
C ILE A 45 -2.89 1.44 0.58
N ARG A 46 -3.13 2.45 -0.26
CA ARG A 46 -2.10 3.18 -1.00
C ARG A 46 -1.95 4.63 -0.53
N TYR A 47 -3.03 5.27 -0.10
CA TYR A 47 -3.03 6.70 0.22
C TYR A 47 -3.54 6.95 1.65
N PRO A 48 -3.12 8.05 2.29
CA PRO A 48 -3.57 8.38 3.62
C PRO A 48 -5.04 8.79 3.67
N ASP A 49 -5.70 8.52 4.77
CA ASP A 49 -7.01 9.08 5.07
C ASP A 49 -6.92 10.49 5.65
N CYS A 50 -7.88 11.33 5.29
CA CYS A 50 -8.02 12.69 5.81
C CYS A 50 -9.43 13.01 6.30
N TYR A 51 -10.28 12.01 6.49
CA TYR A 51 -11.69 12.17 6.86
C TYR A 51 -12.04 11.49 8.19
N GLY A 52 -11.05 11.07 8.97
CA GLY A 52 -11.21 10.69 10.38
C GLY A 52 -10.58 9.35 10.77
N ILE A 53 -10.01 8.61 9.83
CA ILE A 53 -9.34 7.33 10.06
C ILE A 53 -7.85 7.57 10.31
N ASP A 54 -7.27 6.89 11.31
CA ASP A 54 -5.85 7.03 11.67
C ASP A 54 -4.91 6.27 10.70
N MET A 55 -4.87 6.73 9.45
CA MET A 55 -3.99 6.24 8.39
C MET A 55 -3.35 7.43 7.69
N SER A 56 -2.44 8.15 8.34
CA SER A 56 -2.00 9.49 7.89
C SER A 56 -0.60 9.55 7.26
N LYS A 57 0.17 8.46 7.29
CA LYS A 57 1.60 8.47 6.97
C LYS A 57 1.95 7.46 5.88
N PHE A 58 2.46 7.97 4.75
CA PHE A 58 2.88 7.15 3.62
C PHE A 58 3.90 6.05 3.96
N GLY A 59 4.89 6.38 4.78
CA GLY A 59 5.94 5.42 5.18
C GLY A 59 5.42 4.20 5.94
N GLU A 60 4.20 4.27 6.47
CA GLU A 60 3.57 3.13 7.15
C GLU A 60 2.88 2.18 6.17
N PHE A 61 2.58 2.58 4.92
CA PHE A 61 1.85 1.72 3.99
C PHE A 61 2.80 0.79 3.24
N VAL A 62 2.61 -0.53 3.40
CA VAL A 62 3.45 -1.52 2.72
C VAL A 62 3.33 -1.42 1.19
N ALA A 63 2.15 -1.07 0.66
CA ALA A 63 1.95 -0.88 -0.78
C ALA A 63 2.72 0.34 -1.32
N PHE A 64 2.85 1.41 -0.53
CA PHE A 64 3.67 2.56 -0.90
C PHE A 64 5.16 2.21 -0.88
N ARG A 65 5.64 1.53 0.18
CA ARG A 65 7.02 1.04 0.23
C ARG A 65 7.34 0.12 -0.95
N ALA A 66 6.41 -0.77 -1.31
CA ALA A 66 6.52 -1.63 -2.49
C ALA A 66 6.65 -0.84 -3.79
N ALA A 67 5.82 0.17 -4.00
CA ALA A 67 5.90 1.02 -5.18
C ALA A 67 7.24 1.76 -5.27
N LEU A 68 7.73 2.30 -4.14
CA LEU A 68 9.05 2.93 -4.09
C LEU A 68 10.16 1.95 -4.46
N GLU A 69 10.22 0.77 -3.83
CA GLU A 69 11.25 -0.21 -4.16
C GLU A 69 11.16 -0.69 -5.61
N LEU A 70 9.96 -0.87 -6.17
CA LEU A 70 9.80 -1.20 -7.59
C LEU A 70 10.34 -0.10 -8.51
N LEU A 71 10.13 1.19 -8.19
CA LEU A 71 10.72 2.29 -8.97
C LEU A 71 12.25 2.21 -8.95
N ARG A 72 12.86 1.83 -7.82
CA ARG A 72 14.31 1.60 -7.70
C ARG A 72 14.75 0.43 -8.57
N ASP A 73 14.04 -0.69 -8.47
CA ASP A 73 14.35 -1.93 -9.20
C ASP A 73 14.34 -1.71 -10.73
N VAL A 74 13.46 -0.83 -11.24
CA VAL A 74 13.35 -0.53 -12.68
C VAL A 74 14.07 0.76 -13.11
N GLY A 75 14.85 1.39 -12.23
CA GLY A 75 15.61 2.61 -12.53
C GLY A 75 14.75 3.84 -12.82
N LYS A 76 13.53 3.91 -12.28
CA LYS A 76 12.59 5.04 -12.42
C LYS A 76 12.46 5.86 -11.14
N GLU A 77 13.51 5.90 -10.33
CA GLU A 77 13.55 6.66 -9.07
C GLU A 77 13.24 8.15 -9.27
N TYR A 78 13.58 8.72 -10.45
CA TYR A 78 13.29 10.11 -10.79
C TYR A 78 11.80 10.50 -10.67
N ILE A 79 10.87 9.54 -10.81
CA ILE A 79 9.43 9.79 -10.63
C ILE A 79 9.13 10.23 -9.19
N ILE A 80 9.89 9.73 -8.21
CA ILE A 80 9.74 10.10 -6.79
C ILE A 80 10.00 11.60 -6.62
N ASP A 81 11.08 12.08 -7.22
CA ASP A 81 11.49 13.49 -7.16
C ASP A 81 10.57 14.39 -8.01
N GLU A 82 10.16 13.95 -9.20
CA GLU A 82 9.19 14.70 -10.02
C GLU A 82 7.84 14.89 -9.31
N VAL A 83 7.33 13.85 -8.66
CA VAL A 83 6.09 13.95 -7.87
C VAL A 83 6.27 14.90 -6.71
N TYR A 84 7.45 14.90 -6.07
CA TYR A 84 7.76 15.81 -4.97
C TYR A 84 7.76 17.27 -5.44
N GLU A 85 8.46 17.58 -6.54
CA GLU A 85 8.50 18.92 -7.12
C GLU A 85 7.12 19.39 -7.58
N LYS A 86 6.29 18.51 -8.16
CA LYS A 86 4.89 18.81 -8.50
C LYS A 86 4.08 19.19 -7.27
N CYS A 87 4.21 18.42 -6.18
CA CYS A 87 3.53 18.71 -4.92
C CYS A 87 3.94 20.06 -4.34
N LEU A 88 5.23 20.41 -4.37
CA LEU A 88 5.74 21.70 -3.89
C LEU A 88 5.26 22.87 -4.75
N THR A 89 5.39 22.76 -6.07
CA THR A 89 5.04 23.83 -7.03
C THR A 89 3.56 24.21 -6.96
N HIS A 90 2.69 23.26 -6.62
CA HIS A 90 1.24 23.48 -6.52
C HIS A 90 0.75 23.70 -5.09
N GLN A 91 1.66 23.87 -4.13
CA GLN A 91 1.30 24.10 -2.74
C GLN A 91 0.49 25.39 -2.58
N GLY A 92 -0.59 25.34 -1.79
CA GLY A 92 -1.47 26.49 -1.56
C GLY A 92 -2.54 26.72 -2.65
N GLN A 93 -2.47 26.03 -3.78
CA GLN A 93 -3.54 26.07 -4.77
C GLN A 93 -4.81 25.39 -4.23
N ARG A 94 -5.98 25.95 -4.55
CA ARG A 94 -7.27 25.48 -4.04
C ARG A 94 -7.64 24.11 -4.62
N GLU A 95 -7.40 23.93 -5.91
CA GLU A 95 -7.70 22.71 -6.66
C GLU A 95 -6.41 22.19 -7.28
N VAL A 96 -6.04 20.97 -6.87
CA VAL A 96 -4.86 20.26 -7.34
C VAL A 96 -5.23 18.79 -7.56
N PRO A 97 -4.63 18.11 -8.54
CA PRO A 97 -4.75 16.66 -8.64
C PRO A 97 -3.91 15.98 -7.54
N ASN A 98 -4.19 14.71 -7.28
CA ASN A 98 -3.31 13.85 -6.49
C ASN A 98 -2.12 13.39 -7.35
N PHE A 99 -0.97 14.04 -7.22
CA PHE A 99 0.24 13.69 -7.99
C PHE A 99 0.82 12.35 -7.56
N VAL A 100 0.54 11.90 -6.34
CA VAL A 100 1.08 10.64 -5.80
C VAL A 100 0.58 9.42 -6.57
N LYS A 101 -0.52 9.55 -7.33
CA LYS A 101 -0.97 8.48 -8.25
C LYS A 101 0.12 8.08 -9.25
N GLU A 102 1.01 9.00 -9.63
CA GLU A 102 2.11 8.74 -10.56
C GLU A 102 3.15 7.76 -10.02
N ILE A 103 3.30 7.64 -8.69
CA ILE A 103 4.19 6.66 -8.05
C ILE A 103 3.74 5.22 -8.36
N TYR A 104 2.43 5.01 -8.49
CA TYR A 104 1.84 3.69 -8.73
C TYR A 104 1.60 3.39 -10.22
N ALA A 105 1.49 4.43 -11.05
CA ALA A 105 1.13 4.31 -12.46
C ALA A 105 1.99 3.33 -13.30
N PRO A 106 3.31 3.18 -13.05
CA PRO A 106 4.13 2.23 -13.80
C PRO A 106 3.87 0.75 -13.51
N PHE A 107 3.09 0.42 -12.47
CA PHE A 107 2.97 -0.95 -11.96
C PHE A 107 1.54 -1.46 -12.01
N SER A 108 1.41 -2.74 -12.35
CA SER A 108 0.14 -3.44 -12.21
C SER A 108 -0.18 -3.72 -10.75
N HIS A 109 -1.44 -4.09 -10.49
CA HIS A 109 -1.85 -4.55 -9.17
C HIS A 109 -1.06 -5.78 -8.70
N ASP A 110 -0.71 -6.67 -9.63
CA ASP A 110 0.00 -7.91 -9.33
C ASP A 110 1.48 -7.64 -9.05
N ASP A 111 2.12 -6.71 -9.76
CA ASP A 111 3.50 -6.29 -9.46
C ASP A 111 3.62 -5.78 -8.03
N LEU A 112 2.69 -4.91 -7.61
CA LEU A 112 2.62 -4.41 -6.23
C LEU A 112 2.36 -5.54 -5.23
N SER A 113 1.46 -6.48 -5.54
CA SER A 113 1.16 -7.61 -4.65
C SER A 113 2.36 -8.54 -4.46
N LEU A 114 3.10 -8.81 -5.54
CA LEU A 114 4.34 -9.58 -5.50
C LEU A 114 5.41 -8.88 -4.69
N LYS A 115 5.60 -7.57 -4.89
CA LYS A 115 6.59 -6.81 -4.14
C LYS A 115 6.22 -6.68 -2.66
N VAL A 116 4.93 -6.53 -2.33
CA VAL A 116 4.49 -6.58 -0.93
C VAL A 116 4.80 -7.95 -0.32
N ALA A 117 4.54 -9.05 -1.04
CA ALA A 117 4.90 -10.38 -0.57
C ALA A 117 6.39 -10.50 -0.26
N ASP A 118 7.26 -9.98 -1.13
CA ASP A 118 8.71 -9.92 -0.92
C ASP A 118 9.07 -9.15 0.36
N ILE A 119 8.54 -7.93 0.52
CA ILE A 119 8.82 -7.06 1.68
C ILE A 119 8.39 -7.70 3.01
N ILE A 120 7.23 -8.35 3.05
CA ILE A 120 6.72 -8.93 4.31
C ILE A 120 7.30 -10.31 4.61
N THR A 121 8.05 -10.92 3.69
CA THR A 121 8.59 -12.27 3.87
C THR A 121 9.94 -12.21 4.57
N PRO A 122 10.06 -12.70 5.82
CA PRO A 122 11.36 -12.74 6.47
C PRO A 122 12.29 -13.72 5.75
N LYS A 123 13.56 -13.34 5.58
CA LYS A 123 14.58 -14.12 4.84
C LYS A 123 14.82 -15.54 5.34
N HIS A 124 14.41 -15.86 6.57
CA HIS A 124 14.60 -17.19 7.17
C HIS A 124 13.44 -18.16 6.90
N LEU A 125 12.34 -17.69 6.31
CA LEU A 125 11.20 -18.56 5.98
C LEU A 125 11.57 -19.56 4.90
N LYS A 126 11.00 -20.76 5.03
CA LYS A 126 11.15 -21.83 4.03
C LYS A 126 9.98 -21.86 3.04
N ALA A 127 8.78 -21.55 3.52
CA ALA A 127 7.59 -21.53 2.68
C ALA A 127 7.61 -20.35 1.70
N GLN A 128 7.09 -20.57 0.49
CA GLN A 128 6.81 -19.48 -0.44
C GLN A 128 5.66 -18.64 0.09
N VAL A 129 5.78 -17.31 0.08
CA VAL A 129 4.71 -16.40 0.49
C VAL A 129 4.10 -15.73 -0.74
N GLN A 130 2.77 -15.69 -0.79
CA GLN A 130 2.02 -14.91 -1.77
C GLN A 130 0.99 -14.05 -1.03
N VAL A 131 0.78 -12.84 -1.53
CA VAL A 131 -0.31 -11.96 -1.06
C VAL A 131 -1.31 -11.77 -2.18
N VAL A 132 -2.59 -11.88 -1.85
CA VAL A 132 -3.72 -11.64 -2.75
C VAL A 132 -4.60 -10.57 -2.10
N TYR A 133 -4.89 -9.50 -2.83
CA TYR A 133 -5.78 -8.45 -2.38
C TYR A 133 -7.13 -8.54 -3.09
N GLN A 134 -8.21 -8.19 -2.39
CA GLN A 134 -9.47 -7.88 -3.05
C GLN A 134 -9.29 -6.69 -3.99
N THR A 135 -9.93 -6.71 -5.17
CA THR A 135 -9.87 -5.57 -6.09
C THR A 135 -10.88 -4.49 -5.68
N VAL A 136 -10.61 -3.23 -6.03
CA VAL A 136 -11.56 -2.12 -5.81
C VAL A 136 -12.90 -2.39 -6.50
N SER A 137 -12.87 -2.93 -7.72
CA SER A 137 -14.09 -3.33 -8.45
C SER A 137 -14.91 -4.38 -7.68
N ASN A 138 -14.27 -5.39 -7.10
CA ASN A 138 -14.97 -6.39 -6.28
C ASN A 138 -15.46 -5.81 -4.94
N LEU A 139 -14.72 -4.87 -4.34
CA LEU A 139 -15.19 -4.13 -3.17
C LEU A 139 -16.49 -3.37 -3.48
N HIS A 140 -16.56 -2.66 -4.60
CA HIS A 140 -17.77 -1.94 -5.01
C HIS A 140 -18.94 -2.88 -5.31
N ARG A 141 -18.67 -4.08 -5.83
CA ARG A 141 -19.71 -5.11 -6.01
C ARG A 141 -20.23 -5.66 -4.68
N ALA A 142 -19.35 -5.83 -3.70
CA ALA A 142 -19.70 -6.34 -2.37
C ALA A 142 -20.43 -5.29 -1.51
N CYS A 143 -20.02 -4.01 -1.63
CA CYS A 143 -20.49 -2.90 -0.82
C CYS A 143 -21.02 -1.73 -1.69
N PRO A 144 -22.09 -1.92 -2.48
CA PRO A 144 -22.52 -0.96 -3.51
C PRO A 144 -23.00 0.40 -2.97
N HIS A 145 -23.33 0.47 -1.68
CA HIS A 145 -23.82 1.69 -1.03
C HIS A 145 -22.75 2.40 -0.18
N HIS A 146 -21.51 1.88 -0.16
CA HIS A 146 -20.40 2.43 0.62
C HIS A 146 -19.26 2.80 -0.32
N LEU A 147 -19.26 4.04 -0.81
CA LEU A 147 -18.41 4.50 -1.91
C LEU A 147 -17.05 5.10 -1.45
N GLY A 148 -16.70 4.94 -0.17
CA GLY A 148 -15.44 5.50 0.35
C GLY A 148 -14.25 4.63 -0.04
N ASP A 149 -13.54 4.99 -1.11
CA ASP A 149 -12.43 4.20 -1.66
C ASP A 149 -11.13 5.00 -1.90
N TRP A 150 -11.09 6.29 -1.54
CA TRP A 150 -10.00 7.22 -1.87
C TRP A 150 -8.62 6.76 -1.37
N TYR A 151 -8.54 6.04 -0.26
CA TYR A 151 -7.28 5.51 0.26
C TYR A 151 -6.78 4.27 -0.51
N PHE A 152 -7.61 3.69 -1.38
CA PHE A 152 -7.24 2.66 -2.35
C PHE A 152 -6.96 3.25 -3.74
N THR A 153 -7.82 4.16 -4.21
CA THR A 153 -7.82 4.69 -5.60
C THR A 153 -6.97 5.94 -5.77
N GLY A 154 -6.85 6.75 -4.71
CA GLY A 154 -6.26 8.08 -4.73
C GLY A 154 -7.23 9.15 -5.23
N ASP A 155 -8.51 8.80 -5.45
CA ASP A 155 -9.55 9.70 -5.93
C ASP A 155 -10.31 10.29 -4.75
N TYR A 156 -9.77 11.39 -4.19
CA TYR A 156 -10.39 12.03 -3.04
C TYR A 156 -11.69 12.76 -3.44
N PRO A 157 -12.76 12.64 -2.64
CA PRO A 157 -14.06 13.27 -2.95
C PRO A 157 -14.05 14.80 -2.80
N THR A 158 -12.98 15.39 -2.26
CA THR A 158 -12.88 16.84 -2.07
C THR A 158 -11.53 17.38 -2.54
N PRO A 159 -11.46 18.65 -3.01
CA PRO A 159 -10.19 19.32 -3.28
C PRO A 159 -9.26 19.35 -2.04
N GLY A 160 -9.86 19.39 -0.84
CA GLY A 160 -9.11 19.29 0.42
C GLY A 160 -8.33 17.99 0.55
N GLY A 161 -8.94 16.86 0.19
CA GLY A 161 -8.28 15.56 0.21
C GLY A 161 -7.06 15.50 -0.72
N ASN A 162 -7.18 16.00 -1.95
CA ASN A 162 -6.04 16.07 -2.88
C ASN A 162 -4.89 16.94 -2.35
N ARG A 163 -5.20 18.07 -1.67
CA ARG A 163 -4.17 18.88 -1.01
C ARG A 163 -3.50 18.14 0.14
N ILE A 164 -4.28 17.41 0.94
CA ILE A 164 -3.76 16.69 2.11
C ILE A 164 -2.86 15.53 1.68
N VAL A 165 -3.22 14.77 0.65
CA VAL A 165 -2.37 13.68 0.14
C VAL A 165 -1.05 14.20 -0.43
N ASN A 166 -1.08 15.28 -1.21
CA ASN A 166 0.15 15.91 -1.73
C ASN A 166 1.03 16.43 -0.58
N LYS A 167 0.43 17.08 0.42
CA LYS A 167 1.15 17.54 1.62
C LYS A 167 1.70 16.39 2.46
N ALA A 168 0.97 15.28 2.57
CA ALA A 168 1.45 14.08 3.26
C ALA A 168 2.66 13.47 2.56
N TYR A 169 2.70 13.52 1.23
CA TYR A 169 3.84 13.08 0.45
C TYR A 169 5.05 14.01 0.65
N VAL A 170 4.86 15.32 0.65
CA VAL A 170 5.91 16.30 0.99
C VAL A 170 6.47 16.04 2.40
N ASN A 171 5.60 15.85 3.39
CA ASN A 171 6.02 15.51 4.75
C ASN A 171 6.87 14.22 4.79
N TYR A 172 6.48 13.20 4.02
CA TYR A 172 7.24 11.96 3.91
C TYR A 172 8.64 12.20 3.34
N MET A 173 8.75 12.94 2.23
CA MET A 173 10.02 13.25 1.58
C MET A 173 10.95 14.08 2.47
N GLU A 174 10.40 15.00 3.28
CA GLU A 174 11.16 15.82 4.22
C GLU A 174 11.43 15.12 5.57
N GLY A 175 11.04 13.84 5.73
CA GLY A 175 11.23 13.08 6.97
C GLY A 175 10.40 13.59 8.16
N ARG A 176 9.34 14.38 7.92
CA ARG A 176 8.48 14.92 8.96
C ARG A 176 7.47 13.88 9.42
N LEU A 177 7.43 13.60 10.72
CA LEU A 177 6.50 12.63 11.33
C LEU A 177 5.11 13.19 11.66
N VAL A 178 4.78 14.40 11.19
CA VAL A 178 3.53 15.11 11.49
C VAL A 178 2.40 14.74 10.52
N ARG A 179 1.15 14.82 11.01
CA ARG A 179 -0.03 14.69 10.15
C ARG A 179 -0.08 15.85 9.14
N ALA A 180 -0.67 15.60 7.98
CA ALA A 180 -0.78 16.59 6.92
C ALA A 180 -1.92 17.61 7.13
N TYR A 181 -2.81 17.37 8.11
CA TYR A 181 -3.92 18.25 8.49
C TYR A 181 -3.84 18.63 9.96
#